data_AF-A0A1Z9UJW5-F1
#
_entry.id   AF-A0A1Z9UJW5-F1
#
_cell.length_a   1.000
_cell.length_b   1.000
_cell.length_c   1.000
_cell.angle_alpha   90.00
_cell.angle_beta   90.00
_cell.angle_gamma   90.00
#
_symmetry.space_group_name_H-M   'P 1'
#
loop_
_entity.id
_entity.type
_entity.pdbx_description
1 polymer ?
#
loop_
_entity_poly.entity_id
_entity_poly.type
_entity_poly.pdbx_seq_one_letter_code
_entity_poly.pdbx_strand_id
1 'polypeptide(L)'
;MPRYKTDRPFSEQELINMDVIHDTNPSLFTDQDEESYVEKDFIDDSERDTLSAFFKDNFDRIGYNINGHVLHITFPMLIPTISDILRPKVLQHFGSDVVFYSDVSDDPMSVGDQYFKSVKPYGLHTDAVTHINGYRPYKDIIIPIDLDKVEETHYVTFNQRYRGRATHFMRGRKIGSFANYANVIRHQSYKEYGVEGTEHNEKDLAILEKIMPRHIPMSIYEDLSIEKILKWRPKDAIIHDASVLHAPTDFRTQGAEYKTGITLHLMKADPTYNNRLEGYYTPFSRYTKPLIKA
;
A
#
# COMPACT_ATOMS: atom_id res chain seq x y z
N MET A 1 10.97 22.31 -0.73
CA MET A 1 10.44 20.95 -0.94
C MET A 1 10.70 20.49 -2.38
N PRO A 2 11.47 19.41 -2.57
CA PRO A 2 11.57 18.72 -3.85
C PRO A 2 10.18 18.23 -4.31
N ARG A 3 9.79 18.59 -5.52
CA ARG A 3 8.56 18.08 -6.14
C ARG A 3 8.93 17.07 -7.19
N TYR A 4 8.16 15.98 -7.25
CA TYR A 4 8.37 14.94 -8.23
C TYR A 4 7.06 14.63 -8.94
N LYS A 5 7.19 14.27 -10.21
CA LYS A 5 6.10 13.71 -11.00
C LYS A 5 6.51 12.35 -11.52
N THR A 6 5.54 11.45 -11.57
CA THR A 6 5.67 10.20 -12.32
C THR A 6 5.53 10.51 -13.81
N ASP A 7 6.38 9.94 -14.65
CA ASP A 7 6.19 10.02 -16.10
C ASP A 7 4.88 9.33 -16.50
N ARG A 8 4.27 9.80 -17.60
CA ARG A 8 3.11 9.14 -18.21
C ARG A 8 3.54 8.61 -19.57
N PRO A 9 4.06 7.36 -19.64
CA PRO A 9 4.61 6.82 -20.87
C PRO A 9 3.57 6.54 -21.96
N PHE A 10 2.28 6.52 -21.60
CA PHE A 10 1.17 6.18 -22.49
C PHE A 10 0.08 7.26 -22.46
N SER A 11 -0.48 7.58 -23.62
CA SER A 11 -1.67 8.43 -23.75
C SER A 11 -2.88 7.83 -23.04
N GLU A 12 -3.93 8.62 -22.83
CA GLU A 12 -5.18 8.12 -22.23
C GLU A 12 -5.82 7.01 -23.06
N GLN A 13 -5.80 7.17 -24.39
CA GLN A 13 -6.36 6.18 -25.29
C GLN A 13 -5.58 4.87 -25.29
N GLU A 14 -4.24 4.93 -25.19
CA GLU A 14 -3.41 3.73 -25.04
C GLU A 14 -3.70 3.05 -23.71
N LEU A 15 -3.67 3.77 -22.59
CA LEU A 15 -3.95 3.19 -21.26
C LEU A 15 -5.32 2.51 -21.21
N ILE A 16 -6.37 3.13 -21.77
CA ILE A 16 -7.72 2.53 -21.80
C ILE A 16 -7.73 1.21 -22.57
N ASN A 17 -6.87 1.03 -23.57
CA ASN A 17 -6.84 -0.16 -24.42
C ASN A 17 -5.74 -1.15 -24.04
N MET A 18 -4.93 -0.85 -23.02
CA MET A 18 -3.84 -1.70 -22.57
C MET A 18 -4.33 -2.67 -21.50
N ASP A 19 -4.04 -3.95 -21.71
CA ASP A 19 -4.06 -4.95 -20.66
C ASP A 19 -2.62 -5.16 -20.18
N VAL A 20 -2.29 -4.58 -19.02
CA VAL A 20 -0.90 -4.61 -18.53
C VAL A 20 -0.77 -5.66 -17.46
N ILE A 21 -0.49 -6.90 -17.88
CA ILE A 21 -0.03 -7.93 -16.95
C ILE A 21 1.41 -7.59 -16.54
N HIS A 22 1.59 -7.22 -15.28
CA HIS A 22 2.85 -6.75 -14.72
C HIS A 22 3.74 -7.87 -14.16
N ASP A 23 3.23 -9.10 -14.11
CA ASP A 23 3.93 -10.27 -13.58
C ASP A 23 3.55 -11.53 -14.37
N THR A 24 4.55 -12.30 -14.81
CA THR A 24 4.32 -13.58 -15.49
C THR A 24 4.03 -14.72 -14.50
N ASN A 25 4.29 -14.53 -13.20
CA ASN A 25 4.00 -15.51 -12.16
C ASN A 25 3.23 -14.87 -11.00
N PRO A 26 1.89 -15.01 -10.95
CA PRO A 26 1.06 -14.34 -9.94
C PRO A 26 1.01 -15.05 -8.57
N SER A 27 1.68 -16.18 -8.40
CA SER A 27 1.62 -17.02 -7.18
C SER A 27 3.02 -17.28 -6.61
N LEU A 28 3.67 -16.23 -6.07
CA LEU A 28 5.09 -16.29 -5.65
C LEU A 28 5.29 -16.92 -4.26
N PHE A 29 4.24 -17.00 -3.45
CA PHE A 29 4.22 -17.57 -2.11
C PHE A 29 2.83 -18.14 -1.82
N THR A 30 2.64 -18.85 -0.70
CA THR A 30 1.36 -19.52 -0.38
C THR A 30 0.99 -19.51 1.11
N ASP A 31 1.81 -18.97 1.99
CA ASP A 31 1.65 -19.10 3.45
C ASP A 31 1.04 -17.85 4.10
N GLN A 32 0.03 -17.28 3.44
CA GLN A 32 -0.65 -16.05 3.85
C GLN A 32 -2.16 -16.22 3.65
N ASP A 33 -2.82 -16.69 4.70
CA ASP A 33 -4.27 -16.92 4.78
C ASP A 33 -4.84 -16.46 6.14
N GLU A 34 -4.12 -15.61 6.86
CA GLU A 34 -4.58 -15.02 8.11
C GLU A 34 -5.56 -13.87 7.84
N GLU A 35 -6.53 -13.74 8.72
CA GLU A 35 -7.55 -12.70 8.65
C GLU A 35 -6.96 -11.35 9.10
N SER A 36 -7.34 -10.26 8.43
CA SER A 36 -6.92 -8.93 8.84
C SER A 36 -7.47 -8.57 10.22
N TYR A 37 -6.72 -7.79 11.01
CA TYR A 37 -7.14 -7.37 12.35
C TYR A 37 -6.61 -5.98 12.73
N VAL A 38 -7.09 -5.49 13.87
CA VAL A 38 -6.62 -4.24 14.48
C VAL A 38 -6.06 -4.55 15.86
N GLU A 39 -4.79 -4.21 16.07
CA GLU A 39 -4.19 -4.14 17.40
C GLU A 39 -4.46 -2.75 17.97
N LYS A 40 -5.22 -2.68 19.06
CA LYS A 40 -5.66 -1.40 19.62
C LYS A 40 -4.55 -0.78 20.48
N ASP A 41 -4.44 0.54 20.40
CA ASP A 41 -3.49 1.29 21.24
C ASP A 41 -2.05 0.73 21.13
N PHE A 42 -1.66 0.34 19.91
CA PHE A 42 -0.35 -0.21 19.58
C PHE A 42 0.77 0.76 19.97
N ILE A 43 0.55 2.05 19.76
CA ILE A 43 1.37 3.14 20.31
C ILE A 43 0.57 3.94 21.34
N ASP A 44 1.24 4.55 22.31
CA ASP A 44 0.61 5.45 23.26
C ASP A 44 0.48 6.89 22.75
N ASP A 45 -0.13 7.78 23.54
CA ASP A 45 -0.32 9.18 23.16
C ASP A 45 1.00 9.95 23.01
N SER A 46 2.00 9.68 23.87
CA SER A 46 3.31 10.34 23.82
C SER A 46 4.11 9.91 22.59
N GLU A 47 4.05 8.62 22.26
CA GLU A 47 4.65 8.04 21.06
C GLU A 47 3.98 8.61 19.80
N ARG A 48 2.64 8.66 19.77
CA ARG A 48 1.88 9.26 18.67
C ARG A 48 2.20 10.75 18.48
N ASP A 49 2.28 11.52 19.56
CA ASP A 49 2.64 12.94 19.52
C ASP A 49 4.07 13.13 18.99
N THR A 50 5.01 12.28 19.42
CA THR A 50 6.40 12.28 18.94
C THR A 50 6.47 12.02 17.44
N LEU A 51 5.75 11.01 16.94
CA LEU A 51 5.70 10.68 15.51
C LEU A 51 5.04 11.81 14.70
N SER A 52 3.92 12.35 15.18
CA SER A 52 3.21 13.48 14.56
C SER A 52 4.10 14.72 14.43
N ALA A 53 4.80 15.08 15.51
CA ALA A 53 5.77 16.18 15.51
C ALA A 53 6.91 15.91 14.53
N PHE A 54 7.46 14.68 14.55
CA PHE A 54 8.53 14.29 13.63
C PHE A 54 8.15 14.54 12.17
N PHE A 55 6.96 14.11 11.73
CA PHE A 55 6.52 14.32 10.35
C PHE A 55 6.42 15.80 10.02
N LYS A 56 5.77 16.59 10.88
CA LYS A 56 5.59 18.05 10.69
C LYS A 56 6.93 18.78 10.57
N ASP A 57 7.88 18.45 11.44
CA ASP A 57 9.15 19.16 11.54
C ASP A 57 10.16 18.76 10.47
N ASN A 58 10.04 17.54 9.92
CA ASN A 58 11.04 16.99 9.01
C ASN A 58 10.59 16.86 7.56
N PHE A 59 9.28 16.83 7.29
CA PHE A 59 8.78 16.57 5.93
C PHE A 59 9.36 17.51 4.87
N ASP A 60 9.45 18.82 5.14
CA ASP A 60 9.99 19.76 4.14
C ASP A 60 11.47 19.56 3.81
N ARG A 61 12.21 18.88 4.70
CA ARG A 61 13.65 18.62 4.58
C ARG A 61 13.95 17.28 3.91
N ILE A 62 13.23 16.23 4.29
CA ILE A 62 13.53 14.84 3.87
C ILE A 62 12.38 14.15 3.13
N GLY A 63 11.22 14.79 3.03
CA GLY A 63 10.04 14.24 2.40
C GLY A 63 9.98 14.47 0.89
N TYR A 64 9.18 13.64 0.24
CA TYR A 64 8.85 13.72 -1.18
C TYR A 64 7.39 14.07 -1.34
N ASN A 65 7.11 15.04 -2.21
CA ASN A 65 5.76 15.32 -2.68
C ASN A 65 5.62 14.80 -4.11
N ILE A 66 4.90 13.68 -4.23
CA ILE A 66 4.64 13.00 -5.49
C ILE A 66 3.25 13.42 -5.99
N ASN A 67 3.22 14.02 -7.18
CA ASN A 67 2.00 14.42 -7.88
C ASN A 67 1.04 15.34 -7.07
N GLY A 68 1.52 16.03 -6.02
CA GLY A 68 0.74 17.01 -5.26
C GLY A 68 -0.25 16.44 -4.25
N HIS A 69 -0.34 15.11 -4.10
CA HIS A 69 -1.35 14.47 -3.24
C HIS A 69 -0.81 13.28 -2.42
N VAL A 70 0.43 12.87 -2.69
CA VAL A 70 1.14 11.82 -1.98
C VAL A 70 2.36 12.45 -1.35
N LEU A 71 2.34 12.61 -0.04
CA LEU A 71 3.44 13.19 0.71
C LEU A 71 4.02 12.07 1.56
N HIS A 72 5.28 11.70 1.38
CA HIS A 72 5.89 10.67 2.22
C HIS A 72 7.35 10.93 2.60
N ILE A 73 7.80 10.21 3.63
CA ILE A 73 9.19 10.01 3.99
C ILE A 73 9.45 8.51 3.79
N THR A 74 10.48 8.18 3.01
CA THR A 74 10.84 6.81 2.65
C THR A 74 11.74 6.19 3.71
N PHE A 75 11.67 4.86 3.87
CA PHE A 75 12.48 4.09 4.83
C PHE A 75 12.39 4.60 6.28
N PRO A 76 11.18 4.77 6.84
CA PRO A 76 10.99 5.33 8.19
C PRO A 76 11.71 4.51 9.28
N MET A 77 11.91 3.20 9.09
CA MET A 77 12.58 2.35 10.09
C MET A 77 14.10 2.52 10.16
N LEU A 78 14.71 3.29 9.25
CA LEU A 78 16.10 3.74 9.34
C LEU A 78 16.25 5.01 10.20
N ILE A 79 15.15 5.62 10.65
CA ILE A 79 15.14 6.87 11.41
C ILE A 79 14.96 6.53 12.90
N PRO A 80 15.97 6.80 13.76
CA PRO A 80 15.91 6.41 15.19
C PRO A 80 14.65 6.86 15.92
N THR A 81 14.22 8.12 15.72
CA THR A 81 13.00 8.67 16.33
C THR A 81 11.75 7.83 16.05
N ILE A 82 11.69 7.14 14.90
CA ILE A 82 10.58 6.27 14.53
C ILE A 82 10.88 4.83 14.96
N SER A 83 12.06 4.32 14.64
CA SER A 83 12.40 2.91 14.84
C SER A 83 12.55 2.53 16.30
N ASP A 84 13.01 3.43 17.17
CA ASP A 84 13.11 3.20 18.61
C ASP A 84 11.71 3.00 19.26
N ILE A 85 10.67 3.60 18.67
CA ILE A 85 9.26 3.43 19.10
C ILE A 85 8.68 2.15 18.53
N LEU A 86 8.76 1.98 17.20
CA LEU A 86 7.97 0.96 16.50
C LEU A 86 8.64 -0.42 16.50
N ARG A 87 9.97 -0.49 16.38
CA ARG A 87 10.69 -1.76 16.23
C ARG A 87 10.47 -2.68 17.44
N PRO A 88 10.61 -2.23 18.70
CA PRO A 88 10.40 -3.11 19.85
C PRO A 88 8.99 -3.70 19.90
N LYS A 89 7.96 -2.89 19.58
CA LYS A 89 6.55 -3.32 19.58
C LYS A 89 6.27 -4.35 18.50
N VAL A 90 6.77 -4.13 17.29
CA VAL A 90 6.63 -5.09 16.19
C VAL A 90 7.34 -6.40 16.52
N LEU A 91 8.57 -6.36 17.05
CA LEU A 91 9.30 -7.57 17.43
C LEU A 91 8.66 -8.29 18.63
N GLN A 92 8.03 -7.56 19.55
CA GLN A 92 7.22 -8.15 20.62
C GLN A 92 5.98 -8.85 20.07
N HIS A 93 5.33 -8.28 19.06
CA HIS A 93 4.08 -8.80 18.48
C HIS A 93 4.32 -10.02 17.57
N PHE A 94 5.33 -9.97 16.71
CA PHE A 94 5.57 -10.99 15.67
C PHE A 94 6.78 -11.89 15.93
N GLY A 95 7.60 -11.59 16.95
CA GLY A 95 8.85 -12.28 17.21
C GLY A 95 10.06 -11.65 16.51
N SER A 96 11.25 -12.12 16.87
CA SER A 96 12.53 -11.57 16.39
C SER A 96 12.96 -12.05 15.00
N ASP A 97 12.18 -12.94 14.37
CA ASP A 97 12.49 -13.54 13.08
C ASP A 97 11.85 -12.80 11.90
N VAL A 98 11.05 -11.75 12.17
CA VAL A 98 10.59 -10.82 11.13
C VAL A 98 11.70 -9.84 10.74
N VAL A 99 11.70 -9.47 9.47
CA VAL A 99 12.66 -8.54 8.88
C VAL A 99 11.88 -7.35 8.34
N PHE A 100 12.32 -6.12 8.64
CA PHE A 100 11.70 -4.93 8.08
C PHE A 100 12.23 -4.72 6.67
N TYR A 101 11.35 -4.41 5.73
CA TYR A 101 11.75 -4.03 4.37
C TYR A 101 12.86 -2.98 4.36
N SER A 102 12.77 -1.95 5.21
CA SER A 102 13.80 -0.89 5.30
C SER A 102 15.21 -1.40 5.65
N ASP A 103 15.35 -2.56 6.30
CA ASP A 103 16.65 -3.10 6.71
C ASP A 103 17.36 -3.85 5.57
N VAL A 104 16.60 -4.29 4.56
CA VAL A 104 17.10 -5.19 3.50
C VAL A 104 16.90 -4.66 2.08
N SER A 105 16.10 -3.61 1.92
CA SER A 105 15.85 -3.00 0.61
C SER A 105 17.00 -2.07 0.19
N ASP A 106 17.42 -2.22 -1.05
CA ASP A 106 18.30 -1.31 -1.78
C ASP A 106 17.54 -0.50 -2.84
N ASP A 107 16.21 -0.41 -2.72
CA ASP A 107 15.37 0.19 -3.75
C ASP A 107 15.66 1.70 -3.90
N PRO A 108 15.87 2.18 -5.14
CA PRO A 108 16.12 3.60 -5.41
C PRO A 108 14.91 4.50 -5.12
N MET A 109 13.73 3.90 -4.94
CA MET A 109 12.49 4.54 -4.52
C MET A 109 11.80 3.57 -3.57
N SER A 110 11.55 3.96 -2.32
CA SER A 110 10.85 3.07 -1.37
C SER A 110 9.44 2.78 -1.89
N VAL A 111 9.22 1.52 -2.25
CA VAL A 111 7.91 0.99 -2.63
C VAL A 111 7.24 0.26 -1.47
N GLY A 112 8.00 -0.08 -0.43
CA GLY A 112 7.50 -0.63 0.84
C GLY A 112 7.28 0.47 1.87
N ASP A 113 8.08 0.46 2.96
CA ASP A 113 7.83 1.27 4.15
C ASP A 113 7.78 2.79 3.87
N GLN A 114 6.71 3.43 4.36
CA GLN A 114 6.47 4.86 4.17
C GLN A 114 5.84 5.49 5.41
N TYR A 115 6.37 6.65 5.84
CA TYR A 115 5.57 7.59 6.63
C TYR A 115 4.88 8.53 5.67
N PHE A 116 3.55 8.45 5.55
CA PHE A 116 2.79 9.19 4.56
C PHE A 116 1.79 10.19 5.17
N LYS A 117 1.44 11.20 4.37
CA LYS A 117 0.27 12.06 4.49
C LYS A 117 -0.54 11.97 3.21
N SER A 118 -1.81 11.60 3.34
CA SER A 118 -2.76 11.46 2.24
C SER A 118 -3.86 12.51 2.36
N VAL A 119 -4.03 13.31 1.31
CA VAL A 119 -5.12 14.30 1.16
C VAL A 119 -6.23 13.83 0.22
N LYS A 120 -6.04 12.65 -0.40
CA LYS A 120 -7.01 12.02 -1.28
C LYS A 120 -6.93 10.50 -1.15
N PRO A 121 -8.06 9.79 -1.00
CA PRO A 121 -8.07 8.34 -0.92
C PRO A 121 -7.40 7.67 -2.13
N TYR A 122 -6.60 6.65 -1.82
CA TYR A 122 -5.95 5.76 -2.78
C TYR A 122 -6.91 4.71 -3.36
N GLY A 123 -6.46 4.05 -4.42
CA GLY A 123 -7.21 2.97 -5.07
C GLY A 123 -7.17 1.65 -4.30
N LEU A 124 -7.85 0.64 -4.84
CA LEU A 124 -7.66 -0.74 -4.43
C LEU A 124 -6.27 -1.23 -4.85
N HIS A 125 -5.57 -1.90 -3.95
CA HIS A 125 -4.23 -2.41 -4.17
C HIS A 125 -3.85 -3.53 -3.20
N THR A 126 -2.66 -4.06 -3.40
CA THR A 126 -1.87 -4.90 -2.49
C THR A 126 -0.46 -4.34 -2.50
N ASP A 127 0.22 -4.40 -1.36
CA ASP A 127 1.55 -3.83 -1.16
C ASP A 127 2.67 -4.90 -1.10
N ALA A 128 2.38 -6.14 -1.49
CA ALA A 128 3.32 -7.26 -1.43
C ALA A 128 4.69 -6.95 -2.09
N VAL A 129 5.71 -6.73 -1.27
CA VAL A 129 7.07 -6.44 -1.76
C VAL A 129 7.79 -7.75 -2.12
N THR A 130 7.63 -8.18 -3.36
CA THR A 130 8.07 -9.52 -3.79
C THR A 130 9.44 -9.58 -4.43
N HIS A 131 10.14 -8.47 -4.64
CA HIS A 131 11.36 -8.42 -5.46
C HIS A 131 12.68 -8.48 -4.66
N ILE A 132 12.62 -8.59 -3.33
CA ILE A 132 13.82 -8.68 -2.48
C ILE A 132 14.27 -10.14 -2.39
N ASN A 133 15.39 -10.47 -3.05
CA ASN A 133 15.92 -11.83 -3.03
C ASN A 133 16.35 -12.25 -1.62
N GLY A 134 16.07 -13.50 -1.26
CA GLY A 134 16.36 -14.03 0.07
C GLY A 134 15.30 -13.69 1.12
N TYR A 135 14.26 -12.93 0.77
CA TYR A 135 13.23 -12.47 1.69
C TYR A 135 11.85 -12.51 1.04
N ARG A 136 10.94 -13.28 1.61
CA ARG A 136 9.56 -13.38 1.13
C ARG A 136 8.66 -12.41 1.90
N PRO A 137 7.61 -11.84 1.27
CA PRO A 137 6.61 -11.04 1.97
C PRO A 137 5.97 -11.81 3.12
N TYR A 138 5.57 -11.10 4.17
CA TYR A 138 4.89 -11.69 5.33
C TYR A 138 3.65 -10.90 5.75
N LYS A 139 3.83 -9.71 6.33
CA LYS A 139 2.74 -8.90 6.89
C LYS A 139 2.90 -7.44 6.50
N ASP A 140 1.78 -6.78 6.29
CA ASP A 140 1.73 -5.33 6.21
C ASP A 140 1.10 -4.79 7.49
N ILE A 141 1.69 -3.71 8.00
CA ILE A 141 1.23 -3.00 9.18
C ILE A 141 0.99 -1.56 8.80
N ILE A 142 -0.18 -1.04 9.13
CA ILE A 142 -0.52 0.36 8.96
C ILE A 142 -0.86 0.96 10.32
N ILE A 143 -0.10 1.98 10.72
CA ILE A 143 -0.24 2.65 12.01
C ILE A 143 -0.74 4.07 11.74
N PRO A 144 -2.04 4.36 11.93
CA PRO A 144 -2.57 5.72 11.87
C PRO A 144 -1.90 6.62 12.92
N ILE A 145 -1.42 7.79 12.49
CA ILE A 145 -0.79 8.76 13.40
C ILE A 145 -1.69 9.96 13.62
N ASP A 146 -2.12 10.63 12.56
CA ASP A 146 -3.05 11.76 12.63
C ASP A 146 -4.25 11.54 11.72
N LEU A 147 -5.38 12.08 12.16
CA LEU A 147 -6.59 12.17 11.36
C LEU A 147 -7.20 13.55 11.58
N ASP A 148 -7.44 14.26 10.49
CA ASP A 148 -7.94 15.63 10.57
C ASP A 148 -9.41 15.64 11.00
N LYS A 149 -9.76 16.48 11.98
CA LYS A 149 -11.13 16.83 12.41
C LYS A 149 -12.02 15.70 12.94
N VAL A 150 -11.61 14.44 12.81
CA VAL A 150 -12.39 13.27 13.23
C VAL A 150 -11.49 12.27 13.94
N GLU A 151 -12.09 11.48 14.83
CA GLU A 151 -11.35 10.53 15.66
C GLU A 151 -11.09 9.21 14.93
N GLU A 152 -11.96 8.82 13.99
CA GLU A 152 -11.82 7.59 13.23
C GLU A 152 -12.39 7.70 11.81
N THR A 153 -11.81 6.90 10.92
CA THR A 153 -12.36 6.59 9.60
C THR A 153 -12.31 5.08 9.38
N HIS A 154 -12.49 4.61 8.14
CA HIS A 154 -12.52 3.19 7.84
C HIS A 154 -11.54 2.77 6.76
N TYR A 155 -11.13 1.52 6.82
CA TYR A 155 -10.25 0.85 5.88
C TYR A 155 -10.83 -0.52 5.56
N VAL A 156 -10.84 -0.91 4.30
CA VAL A 156 -11.50 -2.14 3.86
C VAL A 156 -10.46 -3.13 3.37
N THR A 157 -10.60 -4.36 3.84
CA THR A 157 -9.85 -5.54 3.41
C THR A 157 -10.80 -6.51 2.72
N PHE A 158 -10.28 -7.28 1.78
CA PHE A 158 -11.06 -8.18 0.94
C PHE A 158 -10.64 -9.63 1.17
N ASN A 159 -11.55 -10.59 0.99
CA ASN A 159 -11.23 -12.02 1.15
C ASN A 159 -10.24 -12.50 0.07
N GLN A 160 -10.11 -11.74 -1.02
CA GLN A 160 -9.24 -12.05 -2.13
C GLN A 160 -7.76 -11.86 -1.75
N ARG A 161 -6.93 -12.76 -2.27
CA ARG A 161 -5.48 -12.74 -2.09
C ARG A 161 -4.79 -12.60 -3.45
N TYR A 162 -3.77 -11.77 -3.52
CA TYR A 162 -2.86 -11.71 -4.66
C TYR A 162 -1.44 -11.90 -4.17
N ARG A 163 -0.81 -12.98 -4.63
CA ARG A 163 0.54 -13.38 -4.20
C ARG A 163 1.61 -13.03 -5.23
N GLY A 164 1.27 -12.13 -6.15
CA GLY A 164 2.20 -11.48 -7.06
C GLY A 164 2.80 -10.22 -6.44
N ARG A 165 3.53 -9.44 -7.24
CA ARG A 165 4.08 -8.14 -6.80
C ARG A 165 2.99 -7.14 -6.42
N ALA A 166 3.30 -6.24 -5.49
CA ALA A 166 2.50 -5.07 -5.16
C ALA A 166 1.88 -4.45 -6.42
N THR A 167 0.54 -4.32 -6.40
CA THR A 167 -0.25 -4.01 -7.58
C THR A 167 -1.40 -3.07 -7.24
N HIS A 168 -1.48 -1.98 -7.98
CA HIS A 168 -2.66 -1.12 -8.02
C HIS A 168 -3.55 -1.60 -9.16
N PHE A 169 -4.66 -2.24 -8.81
CA PHE A 169 -5.64 -2.66 -9.81
C PHE A 169 -6.39 -1.45 -10.34
N MET A 170 -6.63 -1.40 -11.65
CA MET A 170 -7.35 -0.29 -12.27
C MET A 170 -8.32 -0.81 -13.33
N ARG A 171 -9.59 -0.45 -13.22
CA ARG A 171 -10.59 -0.70 -14.26
C ARG A 171 -11.47 0.52 -14.44
N GLY A 172 -11.64 0.97 -15.69
CA GLY A 172 -12.48 2.14 -16.02
C GLY A 172 -12.00 3.49 -15.47
N ARG A 173 -10.76 3.61 -15.00
CA ARG A 173 -10.24 4.83 -14.37
C ARG A 173 -9.54 5.74 -15.39
N LYS A 174 -9.81 7.05 -15.33
CA LYS A 174 -9.00 8.07 -16.01
C LYS A 174 -7.72 8.33 -15.22
N ILE A 175 -6.57 7.98 -15.80
CA ILE A 175 -5.28 7.99 -15.11
C ILE A 175 -4.52 9.28 -15.47
N GLY A 176 -4.46 10.23 -14.52
CA GLY A 176 -3.66 11.45 -14.67
C GLY A 176 -2.15 11.25 -14.43
N SER A 177 -1.78 10.15 -13.78
CA SER A 177 -0.41 9.80 -13.40
C SER A 177 -0.24 8.28 -13.40
N PHE A 178 0.74 7.75 -14.11
CA PHE A 178 0.99 6.31 -14.15
C PHE A 178 2.18 5.97 -13.24
N ALA A 179 1.89 5.44 -12.06
CA ALA A 179 2.88 4.77 -11.21
C ALA A 179 3.39 3.47 -11.87
N ASN A 180 4.27 3.68 -12.83
CA ASN A 180 5.25 2.84 -13.51
C ASN A 180 5.70 1.49 -12.86
N TYR A 181 5.54 1.31 -11.55
CA TYR A 181 5.98 0.12 -10.79
C TYR A 181 4.89 -0.98 -10.67
N ALA A 182 3.60 -0.64 -10.58
CA ALA A 182 2.59 -1.58 -10.05
C ALA A 182 1.16 -1.47 -10.63
N ASN A 183 0.90 -0.62 -11.63
CA ASN A 183 -0.50 -0.41 -12.06
C ASN A 183 -0.96 -1.44 -13.10
N VAL A 184 -1.76 -2.42 -12.69
CA VAL A 184 -2.44 -3.31 -13.64
C VAL A 184 -3.71 -2.65 -14.14
N ILE A 185 -3.73 -2.25 -15.41
CA ILE A 185 -4.97 -1.90 -16.10
C ILE A 185 -5.65 -3.19 -16.52
N ARG A 186 -6.82 -3.42 -15.93
CA ARG A 186 -7.56 -4.66 -16.00
C ARG A 186 -8.65 -4.60 -17.07
N HIS A 187 -8.55 -5.50 -18.05
CA HIS A 187 -9.63 -5.83 -18.99
C HIS A 187 -10.30 -7.16 -18.66
N GLN A 188 -9.52 -8.12 -18.17
CA GLN A 188 -9.99 -9.46 -17.80
C GLN A 188 -10.55 -9.50 -16.37
N SER A 189 -11.10 -10.65 -15.94
CA SER A 189 -11.52 -10.85 -14.54
C SER A 189 -10.32 -10.87 -13.59
N TYR A 190 -10.54 -10.67 -12.28
CA TYR A 190 -9.47 -10.78 -11.27
C TYR A 190 -8.75 -12.13 -11.28
N LYS A 191 -9.50 -13.21 -11.54
CA LYS A 191 -8.97 -14.57 -11.62
C LYS A 191 -7.91 -14.73 -12.71
N GLU A 192 -8.09 -14.08 -13.86
CA GLU A 192 -7.11 -14.12 -14.96
C GLU A 192 -5.80 -13.42 -14.61
N TYR A 193 -5.81 -12.49 -13.65
CA TYR A 193 -4.58 -11.90 -13.09
C TYR A 193 -4.00 -12.70 -11.93
N GLY A 194 -4.57 -13.87 -11.59
CA GLY A 194 -4.12 -14.72 -10.50
C GLY A 194 -4.53 -14.21 -9.12
N VAL A 195 -5.57 -13.38 -9.03
CA VAL A 195 -6.23 -13.09 -7.75
C VAL A 195 -7.08 -14.30 -7.36
N GLU A 196 -6.90 -14.75 -6.12
CA GLU A 196 -7.55 -15.92 -5.58
C GLU A 196 -8.82 -15.57 -4.82
N GLY A 197 -9.73 -16.54 -4.69
CA GLY A 197 -10.97 -16.38 -3.93
C GLY A 197 -11.96 -15.39 -4.54
N THR A 198 -11.89 -15.14 -5.86
CA THR A 198 -12.82 -14.22 -6.54
C THR A 198 -14.25 -14.76 -6.46
N GLU A 199 -15.15 -13.94 -5.92
CA GLU A 199 -16.57 -14.26 -5.79
C GLU A 199 -17.39 -12.99 -6.01
N HIS A 200 -18.50 -13.11 -6.73
CA HIS A 200 -19.43 -12.00 -6.89
C HIS A 200 -20.37 -11.91 -5.68
N ASN A 201 -20.34 -10.79 -4.96
CA ASN A 201 -21.23 -10.55 -3.82
C ASN A 201 -21.95 -9.19 -3.96
N GLU A 202 -23.24 -9.23 -4.33
CA GLU A 202 -24.06 -8.03 -4.50
C GLU A 202 -24.23 -7.20 -3.22
N LYS A 203 -24.28 -7.86 -2.05
CA LYS A 203 -24.46 -7.17 -0.76
C LYS A 203 -23.22 -6.34 -0.43
N ASP A 204 -22.05 -6.92 -0.63
CA ASP A 204 -20.77 -6.24 -0.41
C ASP A 204 -20.61 -5.09 -1.40
N LEU A 205 -20.94 -5.31 -2.68
CA LEU A 205 -20.89 -4.26 -3.70
C LEU A 205 -21.76 -3.05 -3.31
N ALA A 206 -22.97 -3.29 -2.78
CA ALA A 206 -23.87 -2.24 -2.30
C ALA A 206 -23.35 -1.52 -1.04
N ILE A 207 -22.52 -2.17 -0.22
CA ILE A 207 -21.83 -1.52 0.90
C ILE A 207 -20.68 -0.65 0.36
N LEU A 208 -19.86 -1.20 -0.53
CA LEU A 208 -18.72 -0.52 -1.13
C LEU A 208 -19.16 0.76 -1.86
N GLU A 209 -20.26 0.73 -2.60
CA GLU A 209 -20.82 1.91 -3.29
C GLU A 209 -21.07 3.10 -2.34
N LYS A 210 -21.40 2.83 -1.07
CA LYS A 210 -21.69 3.86 -0.07
C LYS A 210 -20.43 4.46 0.58
N ILE A 211 -19.38 3.65 0.74
CA ILE A 211 -18.19 4.01 1.55
C ILE A 211 -16.95 4.31 0.70
N MET A 212 -16.91 3.83 -0.54
CA MET A 212 -15.75 3.99 -1.41
C MET A 212 -15.70 5.38 -2.05
N PRO A 213 -14.49 5.87 -2.37
CA PRO A 213 -14.32 7.19 -2.97
C PRO A 213 -15.00 7.33 -4.32
N ARG A 214 -15.84 8.37 -4.48
CA ARG A 214 -16.63 8.61 -5.71
C ARG A 214 -15.78 8.77 -6.98
N HIS A 215 -14.51 9.14 -6.84
CA HIS A 215 -13.59 9.27 -7.98
C HIS A 215 -12.99 7.93 -8.43
N ILE A 216 -13.28 6.83 -7.73
CA ILE A 216 -12.87 5.47 -8.08
C ILE A 216 -14.11 4.76 -8.66
N PRO A 217 -14.04 4.25 -9.91
CA PRO A 217 -15.14 3.52 -10.51
C PRO A 217 -15.48 2.24 -9.74
N MET A 218 -16.76 1.94 -9.57
CA MET A 218 -17.19 0.72 -8.87
C MET A 218 -16.80 -0.58 -9.57
N SER A 219 -16.55 -0.54 -10.88
CA SER A 219 -16.11 -1.70 -11.66
C SER A 219 -14.77 -2.29 -11.23
N ILE A 220 -13.98 -1.55 -10.44
CA ILE A 220 -12.77 -2.07 -9.80
C ILE A 220 -13.09 -3.09 -8.70
N TYR A 221 -14.26 -3.02 -8.07
CA TYR A 221 -14.65 -3.88 -6.96
C TYR A 221 -15.54 -5.06 -7.39
N GLU A 222 -15.82 -5.20 -8.68
CA GLU A 222 -16.48 -6.39 -9.23
C GLU A 222 -15.63 -7.64 -8.94
N ASP A 223 -16.31 -8.73 -8.55
CA ASP A 223 -15.72 -10.03 -8.16
C ASP A 223 -14.92 -10.01 -6.85
N LEU A 224 -15.08 -8.95 -6.04
CA LEU A 224 -14.52 -8.86 -4.71
C LEU A 224 -15.61 -8.96 -3.64
N SER A 225 -15.23 -9.49 -2.48
CA SER A 225 -16.06 -9.60 -1.28
C SER A 225 -15.30 -9.02 -0.09
N ILE A 226 -15.99 -8.31 0.78
CA ILE A 226 -15.41 -7.70 1.97
C ILE A 226 -14.99 -8.81 2.94
N GLU A 227 -13.73 -8.75 3.42
CA GLU A 227 -13.30 -9.49 4.60
C GLU A 227 -13.71 -8.71 5.84
N LYS A 228 -13.14 -7.51 6.00
CA LYS A 228 -13.47 -6.60 7.11
C LYS A 228 -13.47 -5.13 6.70
N ILE A 229 -14.33 -4.38 7.38
CA ILE A 229 -14.26 -2.92 7.47
C ILE A 229 -13.63 -2.60 8.82
N LEU A 230 -12.34 -2.26 8.79
CA LEU A 230 -11.51 -1.99 9.95
C LEU A 230 -11.52 -0.50 10.29
N LYS A 231 -11.45 -0.19 11.58
CA LYS A 231 -11.32 1.18 12.07
C LYS A 231 -9.92 1.70 11.78
N TRP A 232 -9.86 2.87 11.16
CA TRP A 232 -8.66 3.68 11.04
C TRP A 232 -8.71 4.75 12.13
N ARG A 233 -8.02 4.50 13.24
CA ARG A 233 -7.99 5.38 14.39
C ARG A 233 -6.54 5.61 14.81
N PRO A 234 -6.10 6.86 15.06
CA PRO A 234 -4.78 7.14 15.61
C PRO A 234 -4.44 6.19 16.76
N LYS A 235 -3.19 5.75 16.81
CA LYS A 235 -2.61 4.81 17.81
C LYS A 235 -2.82 3.32 17.58
N ASP A 236 -3.86 2.93 16.88
CA ASP A 236 -4.07 1.53 16.55
C ASP A 236 -3.06 1.06 15.49
N ALA A 237 -2.96 -0.24 15.27
CA ALA A 237 -2.27 -0.82 14.12
C ALA A 237 -3.22 -1.74 13.36
N ILE A 238 -3.43 -1.46 12.08
CA ILE A 238 -4.13 -2.34 11.15
C ILE A 238 -3.10 -3.32 10.61
N ILE A 239 -3.35 -4.62 10.73
CA ILE A 239 -2.43 -5.67 10.33
C ILE A 239 -3.15 -6.62 9.39
N HIS A 240 -2.50 -6.97 8.29
CA HIS A 240 -2.98 -7.98 7.36
C HIS A 240 -1.82 -8.70 6.69
N ASP A 241 -2.12 -9.84 6.07
CA ASP A 241 -1.18 -10.50 5.18
C ASP A 241 -0.82 -9.60 4.00
N ALA A 242 0.43 -9.64 3.54
CA ALA A 242 0.90 -8.81 2.44
C ALA A 242 0.12 -9.05 1.12
N SER A 243 -0.44 -10.24 0.96
CA SER A 243 -1.26 -10.64 -0.19
C SER A 243 -2.69 -10.11 -0.15
N VAL A 244 -3.15 -9.50 0.94
CA VAL A 244 -4.52 -9.00 1.08
C VAL A 244 -4.74 -7.81 0.15
N LEU A 245 -5.77 -7.92 -0.68
CA LEU A 245 -6.31 -6.77 -1.38
C LEU A 245 -7.00 -5.86 -0.38
N HIS A 246 -6.79 -4.55 -0.53
CA HIS A 246 -7.31 -3.56 0.39
C HIS A 246 -7.51 -2.19 -0.25
N ALA A 247 -8.36 -1.37 0.39
CA ALA A 247 -8.62 0.00 -0.04
C ALA A 247 -9.00 0.92 1.14
N PRO A 248 -8.55 2.18 1.16
CA PRO A 248 -9.08 3.17 2.09
C PRO A 248 -10.49 3.61 1.68
N THR A 249 -11.39 3.78 2.65
CA THR A 249 -12.68 4.45 2.40
C THR A 249 -12.49 5.94 2.09
N ASP A 250 -13.54 6.61 1.61
CA ASP A 250 -13.49 8.07 1.44
C ASP A 250 -13.53 8.78 2.79
N PHE A 251 -12.37 8.96 3.41
CA PHE A 251 -12.27 9.67 4.69
C PHE A 251 -12.75 11.13 4.62
N ARG A 252 -12.81 11.71 3.41
CA ARG A 252 -13.28 13.10 3.22
C ARG A 252 -14.78 13.23 3.35
N THR A 253 -15.55 12.22 2.93
CA THR A 253 -17.00 12.20 3.16
C THR A 253 -17.34 11.95 4.62
N GLN A 254 -16.38 11.42 5.39
CA GLN A 254 -16.46 11.24 6.85
C GLN A 254 -16.02 12.48 7.63
N GLY A 255 -15.49 13.52 6.97
CA GLY A 255 -15.14 14.81 7.59
C GLY A 255 -13.66 15.13 7.71
N ALA A 256 -12.76 14.19 7.37
CA ALA A 256 -11.32 14.42 7.42
C ALA A 256 -10.76 15.02 6.14
N GLU A 257 -9.93 16.06 6.21
CA GLU A 257 -9.25 16.60 5.02
C GLU A 257 -7.98 15.83 4.67
N TYR A 258 -7.31 15.28 5.68
CA TYR A 258 -6.13 14.46 5.50
C TYR A 258 -6.03 13.41 6.60
N LYS A 259 -5.18 12.42 6.33
CA LYS A 259 -4.69 11.47 7.33
C LYS A 259 -3.19 11.26 7.17
N THR A 260 -2.51 10.97 8.27
CA THR A 260 -1.12 10.53 8.28
C THR A 260 -1.02 9.13 8.85
N GLY A 261 -0.03 8.37 8.43
CA GLY A 261 0.20 7.02 8.91
C GLY A 261 1.58 6.52 8.52
N ILE A 262 2.00 5.46 9.20
CA ILE A 262 3.22 4.73 8.87
C ILE A 262 2.81 3.36 8.34
N THR A 263 3.29 2.99 7.15
CA THR A 263 3.20 1.63 6.62
C THR A 263 4.52 0.92 6.81
N LEU A 264 4.47 -0.33 7.28
CA LEU A 264 5.60 -1.22 7.45
C LEU A 264 5.30 -2.54 6.74
N HIS A 265 6.27 -3.04 5.97
CA HIS A 265 6.20 -4.30 5.25
C HIS A 265 7.20 -5.24 5.90
N LEU A 266 6.67 -6.24 6.56
CA LEU A 266 7.46 -7.29 7.18
C LEU A 266 7.72 -8.41 6.19
N MET A 267 8.90 -8.97 6.30
CA MET A 267 9.39 -10.08 5.51
C MET A 267 9.85 -11.22 6.42
N LYS A 268 9.94 -12.41 5.85
CA LYS A 268 10.63 -13.55 6.44
C LYS A 268 11.84 -13.88 5.59
N ALA A 269 12.97 -14.18 6.24
CA ALA A 269 14.13 -14.69 5.54
C ALA A 269 13.79 -16.04 4.88
N ASP A 270 14.05 -16.15 3.59
CA ASP A 270 13.90 -17.35 2.79
C ASP A 270 15.03 -17.36 1.74
N PRO A 271 16.15 -18.06 2.02
CA PRO A 271 17.30 -18.10 1.11
C PRO A 271 16.99 -18.64 -0.30
N THR A 272 15.85 -19.31 -0.48
CA THR A 272 15.43 -19.87 -1.77
C THR A 272 14.54 -18.92 -2.56
N TYR A 273 14.04 -17.85 -1.94
CA TYR A 273 13.15 -16.88 -2.56
C TYR A 273 13.93 -15.98 -3.53
N ASN A 274 13.60 -16.06 -4.82
CA ASN A 274 14.24 -15.27 -5.88
C ASN A 274 13.20 -14.85 -6.92
N ASN A 275 12.92 -13.54 -6.98
CA ASN A 275 11.95 -12.97 -7.91
C ASN A 275 12.48 -11.67 -8.54
N ARG A 276 13.81 -11.54 -8.64
CA ARG A 276 14.43 -10.39 -9.30
C ARG A 276 14.13 -10.41 -10.79
N LEU A 277 13.69 -9.27 -11.33
CA LEU A 277 13.57 -9.09 -12.78
C LEU A 277 14.89 -8.51 -13.33
N GLU A 278 15.42 -9.14 -14.36
CA GLU A 278 16.62 -8.69 -15.07
C GLU A 278 16.27 -8.11 -16.45
N GLY A 279 17.14 -7.26 -17.00
CA GLY A 279 17.01 -6.75 -18.37
C GLY A 279 16.09 -5.55 -18.58
N TYR A 280 15.64 -4.89 -17.51
CA TYR A 280 14.79 -3.69 -17.58
C TYR A 280 15.48 -2.46 -17.00
N TYR A 281 14.99 -1.26 -17.38
CA TYR A 281 15.55 0.01 -16.93
C TYR A 281 15.60 0.11 -15.39
N THR A 282 14.61 -0.46 -14.71
CA THR A 282 14.73 -0.85 -13.31
C THR A 282 14.54 -2.36 -13.19
N PRO A 283 15.13 -3.01 -12.17
CA PRO A 283 14.91 -4.44 -11.92
C PRO A 283 13.49 -4.78 -11.44
N PHE A 284 12.55 -3.83 -11.54
CA PHE A 284 11.22 -3.92 -10.95
C PHE A 284 10.08 -4.00 -11.96
N SER A 285 10.21 -3.40 -13.14
CA SER A 285 9.22 -3.50 -14.21
C SER A 285 9.75 -2.89 -15.51
N ARG A 286 9.39 -3.49 -16.63
CA ARG A 286 9.70 -2.99 -17.98
C ARG A 286 9.11 -1.62 -18.29
N TYR A 287 8.09 -1.23 -17.55
CA TYR A 287 7.43 0.07 -17.68
C TYR A 287 7.84 1.05 -16.59
N THR A 288 8.76 0.66 -15.69
CA THR A 288 9.23 1.59 -14.67
C THR A 288 10.20 2.62 -15.23
N LYS A 289 9.84 3.90 -15.15
CA LYS A 289 10.74 5.04 -15.40
C LYS A 289 11.02 5.82 -14.10
N PRO A 290 12.16 6.54 -14.00
CA PRO A 290 12.49 7.34 -12.83
C PRO A 290 11.44 8.39 -12.51
N LEU A 291 11.38 8.80 -11.25
CA LEU A 291 10.72 10.05 -10.88
C LEU A 291 11.41 11.23 -11.56
N ILE A 292 10.61 12.13 -12.14
CA ILE A 292 11.11 13.34 -12.78
C ILE A 292 10.98 14.47 -11.76
N LYS A 293 12.10 15.13 -11.44
CA LYS A 293 12.08 16.35 -10.62
C LYS A 293 11.26 17.42 -11.34
N ALA A 294 10.22 17.92 -10.67
CA ALA A 294 9.26 18.88 -11.17
C ALA A 294 9.64 20.32 -10.82
#